data_AF-A0A0A9HGY4-F1
#
_entry.id   AF-A0A0A9HGY4-F1
#
_cell.length_a   1.000
_cell.length_b   1.000
_cell.length_c   1.000
_cell.angle_alpha   90.00
_cell.angle_beta   90.00
_cell.angle_gamma   90.00
#
_symmetry.space_group_name_H-M   'P 1'
#
loop_
_entity.id
_entity.type
_entity.pdbx_description
1 polymer ?
#
loop_
_entity_poly.entity_id
_entity_poly.type
_entity_poly.pdbx_seq_one_letter_code
_entity_poly.pdbx_strand_id
1 'polypeptide(L)'
;MEYMRSVADLMVLRGRPRITVARTTFLVSDETKAGFGGLDFRWGEPAYGGTAEGVGRVPLVASFLLPFKNADGEDGVAVQMCLPRPAMDRFVEEIAKLLRPPADPAARQQLDVLPVTRRSSL
;
A
#
# COMPACT_ATOMS: atom_id res chain seq x y z
N MET A 1 22.29 5.60 -11.01
CA MET A 1 22.15 4.61 -12.10
C MET A 1 22.94 3.33 -11.86
N GLU A 2 24.11 3.37 -11.20
CA GLU A 2 24.88 2.14 -10.91
C GLU A 2 24.09 1.09 -10.10
N TYR A 3 23.26 1.52 -9.16
CA TYR A 3 22.34 0.62 -8.43
C TYR A 3 21.44 -0.19 -9.37
N MET A 4 20.80 0.46 -10.34
CA MET A 4 19.91 -0.22 -11.29
C MET A 4 20.66 -1.18 -12.19
N ARG A 5 21.90 -0.83 -12.59
CA ARG A 5 22.76 -1.72 -13.38
C ARG A 5 23.17 -2.94 -12.56
N SER A 6 23.61 -2.75 -11.32
CA SER A 6 23.96 -3.84 -10.40
C SER A 6 22.77 -4.78 -10.14
N VAL A 7 21.56 -4.24 -9.97
CA VAL A 7 20.34 -5.06 -9.84
C VAL A 7 20.04 -5.82 -11.13
N ALA A 8 20.19 -5.21 -12.29
CA ALA A 8 20.01 -5.87 -13.58
C ALA A 8 21.02 -7.01 -13.79
N ASP A 9 22.31 -6.76 -13.50
CA ASP A 9 23.38 -7.77 -13.58
C ASP A 9 23.11 -8.93 -12.61
N LEU A 10 22.67 -8.63 -11.39
CA LEU A 10 22.26 -9.64 -10.41
C LEU A 10 21.09 -10.49 -10.93
N MET A 11 20.08 -9.87 -11.56
CA MET A 11 18.94 -10.57 -12.14
C MET A 11 19.31 -11.45 -13.34
N VAL A 12 20.39 -11.12 -14.07
CA VAL A 12 20.95 -11.98 -15.12
C VAL A 12 21.69 -13.17 -14.49
N LEU A 13 22.50 -12.92 -13.45
CA LEU A 13 23.32 -13.96 -12.81
C LEU A 13 22.52 -14.95 -11.95
N ARG A 14 21.50 -14.46 -11.22
CA ARG A 14 20.71 -15.24 -10.24
C ARG A 14 19.30 -15.56 -10.74
N GLY A 15 18.91 -15.03 -11.90
CA GLY A 15 17.53 -15.03 -12.36
C GLY A 15 16.68 -13.96 -11.66
N ARG A 16 15.50 -13.66 -12.24
CA ARG A 16 14.53 -12.74 -11.62
C ARG A 16 13.80 -13.44 -10.47
N PRO A 17 13.67 -12.78 -9.30
CA PRO A 17 12.84 -13.31 -8.21
C PRO A 17 11.42 -13.55 -8.71
N ARG A 18 10.95 -14.80 -8.58
CA ARG A 18 9.56 -15.14 -8.93
C ARG A 18 8.66 -14.77 -7.76
N ILE A 19 7.74 -13.84 -7.98
CA ILE A 19 6.68 -13.54 -7.01
C ILE A 19 5.68 -14.69 -7.09
N THR A 20 5.65 -15.54 -6.08
CA THR A 20 4.66 -16.61 -5.98
C THR A 20 3.32 -16.00 -5.60
N VAL A 21 2.43 -15.88 -6.59
CA VAL A 21 1.03 -15.52 -6.38
C VAL A 21 0.26 -16.78 -6.01
N ALA A 22 0.20 -17.09 -4.71
CA ALA A 22 -0.67 -18.13 -4.16
C ALA A 22 -1.95 -17.50 -3.64
N ARG A 23 -2.98 -18.31 -3.36
CA ARG A 23 -4.25 -17.82 -2.75
C ARG A 23 -4.06 -17.14 -1.39
N THR A 24 -2.95 -17.40 -0.72
CA THR A 24 -2.58 -16.80 0.58
C THR A 24 -1.63 -15.61 0.44
N THR A 25 -1.21 -15.26 -0.78
CA THR A 25 -0.30 -14.14 -0.99
C THR A 25 -1.10 -12.85 -1.01
N PHE A 26 -0.73 -11.92 -0.13
CA PHE A 26 -1.22 -10.55 -0.13
C PHE A 26 -0.05 -9.62 -0.45
N LEU A 27 -0.13 -8.86 -1.54
CA LEU A 27 0.89 -7.91 -1.94
C LEU A 27 0.40 -6.50 -1.64
N VAL A 28 1.30 -5.67 -1.11
CA VAL A 28 1.07 -4.25 -0.91
C VAL A 28 2.15 -3.49 -1.65
N SER A 29 1.72 -2.50 -2.43
CA SER A 29 2.57 -1.56 -3.14
C SER A 29 2.39 -0.19 -2.52
N ASP A 30 3.49 0.38 -2.03
CA ASP A 30 3.50 1.74 -1.47
C ASP A 30 3.79 2.75 -2.58
N GLU A 31 2.78 3.51 -2.98
CA GLU A 31 2.85 4.58 -3.97
C GLU A 31 2.83 5.97 -3.31
N THR A 32 2.87 6.07 -1.97
CA THR A 32 2.82 7.36 -1.24
C THR A 32 3.93 8.32 -1.65
N LYS A 33 5.07 7.79 -2.11
CA LYS A 33 6.25 8.55 -2.55
C LYS A 33 6.47 8.54 -4.06
N ALA A 34 5.50 8.07 -4.83
CA ALA A 34 5.59 8.04 -6.28
C ALA A 34 5.50 9.44 -6.91
N GLY A 35 5.11 10.46 -6.14
CA GLY A 35 5.07 11.86 -6.59
C GLY A 35 3.84 12.20 -7.44
N PHE A 36 2.87 11.29 -7.55
CA PHE A 36 1.65 11.50 -8.34
C PHE A 36 0.87 12.74 -7.91
N GLY A 37 0.91 13.13 -6.64
CA GLY A 37 0.23 14.32 -6.13
C GLY A 37 0.87 15.66 -6.52
N GLY A 38 2.11 15.68 -7.00
CA GLY A 38 2.85 16.91 -7.34
C GLY A 38 2.96 17.19 -8.84
N LEU A 39 2.18 16.51 -9.67
CA LEU A 39 2.27 16.62 -11.12
C LEU A 39 1.41 17.79 -11.64
N ASP A 40 2.01 18.96 -11.82
CA ASP A 40 1.35 20.11 -12.45
C ASP A 40 1.73 20.24 -13.93
N PHE A 41 0.78 19.95 -14.82
CA PHE A 41 0.90 20.16 -16.26
C PHE A 41 0.49 21.57 -16.72
N ARG A 42 0.55 22.54 -15.79
CA ARG A 42 0.01 23.91 -15.89
C ARG A 42 -1.53 23.95 -15.86
N TRP A 43 -2.16 22.89 -15.37
CA TRP A 43 -3.61 22.80 -15.11
C TRP A 43 -3.92 22.78 -13.60
N GLY A 44 -2.89 22.94 -12.77
CA GLY A 44 -2.98 22.82 -11.32
C GLY A 44 -2.59 21.43 -10.83
N GLU A 45 -2.51 21.28 -9.52
CA GLU A 45 -2.23 19.99 -8.88
C GLU A 45 -3.38 18.99 -9.13
N PRO A 46 -3.06 17.69 -9.25
CA PRO A 46 -4.06 16.67 -9.48
C PRO A 46 -4.92 16.47 -8.23
N ALA A 47 -6.24 16.39 -8.41
CA ALA A 47 -7.17 16.07 -7.33
C ALA A 47 -6.95 14.65 -6.76
N TYR A 48 -6.46 13.73 -7.60
CA TYR A 48 -6.08 12.36 -7.24
C TYR A 48 -5.05 11.83 -8.24
N GLY A 49 -4.17 10.93 -7.79
CA GLY A 49 -3.20 10.27 -8.66
C GLY A 49 -2.82 8.88 -8.12
N GLY A 50 -2.30 8.02 -9.00
CA GLY A 50 -1.94 6.64 -8.68
C GLY A 50 -2.51 5.63 -9.65
N THR A 51 -2.29 4.36 -9.35
CA THR A 51 -2.79 3.26 -10.19
C THR A 51 -4.32 3.31 -10.34
N ALA A 52 -4.81 3.50 -11.57
CA ALA A 52 -6.24 3.62 -11.90
C ALA A 52 -7.01 2.29 -11.76
N GLU A 53 -6.31 1.17 -11.93
CA GLU A 53 -6.84 -0.17 -11.69
C GLU A 53 -6.12 -0.79 -10.49
N GLY A 54 -6.66 -0.61 -9.29
CA GLY A 54 -6.15 -1.26 -8.06
C GLY A 54 -6.20 -2.80 -8.11
N VAL A 55 -6.79 -3.35 -9.17
CA VAL A 55 -6.91 -4.77 -9.45
C VAL A 55 -6.71 -4.92 -10.94
N GLY A 56 -5.50 -5.20 -11.40
CA GLY A 56 -5.28 -5.48 -12.82
C GLY A 56 -6.11 -6.68 -13.29
N ARG A 57 -5.90 -7.13 -14.54
CA ARG A 57 -6.52 -8.34 -15.13
C ARG A 57 -6.43 -9.63 -14.29
N VAL A 58 -5.70 -9.62 -13.18
CA VAL A 58 -5.66 -10.67 -12.18
C VAL A 58 -6.27 -10.13 -10.88
N PRO A 59 -7.53 -10.49 -10.56
CA PRO A 59 -8.11 -10.26 -9.25
C PRO A 59 -7.13 -10.72 -8.15
N LEU A 60 -7.02 -9.94 -7.07
CA LEU A 60 -6.34 -10.32 -5.81
C LEU A 60 -4.80 -10.12 -5.72
N VAL A 61 -4.13 -9.49 -6.70
CA VAL A 61 -2.65 -9.50 -6.73
C VAL A 61 -1.98 -8.29 -6.09
N ALA A 62 -2.61 -7.14 -5.91
CA ALA A 62 -1.95 -5.99 -5.27
C ALA A 62 -2.96 -5.07 -4.56
N SER A 63 -2.59 -4.59 -3.38
CA SER A 63 -3.23 -3.44 -2.73
C SER A 63 -2.28 -2.25 -2.80
N PHE A 64 -2.79 -1.06 -3.06
CA PHE A 64 -1.96 0.13 -3.26
C PHE A 64 -2.18 1.15 -2.14
N LEU A 65 -1.10 1.64 -1.55
CA LEU A 65 -1.11 2.77 -0.61
C LEU A 65 -0.85 4.05 -1.38
N LEU A 66 -1.76 5.00 -1.28
CA LEU A 66 -1.78 6.19 -2.12
C LEU A 66 -1.82 7.45 -1.27
N PRO A 67 -1.12 8.53 -1.69
CA PRO A 67 -1.29 9.81 -1.05
C PRO A 67 -2.71 10.32 -1.35
N PHE A 68 -3.41 10.79 -0.31
CA PHE A 68 -4.77 11.29 -0.40
C PHE A 68 -4.91 12.54 0.44
N LYS A 69 -5.69 13.52 -0.02
CA LYS A 69 -6.10 14.68 0.79
C LYS A 69 -7.58 14.55 1.11
N ASN A 70 -7.94 14.70 2.38
CA ASN A 70 -9.34 14.66 2.80
C ASN A 70 -10.07 15.96 2.44
N ALA A 71 -11.37 16.02 2.73
CA ALA A 71 -12.20 17.20 2.46
C ALA A 71 -11.74 18.46 3.24
N ASP A 72 -11.05 18.26 4.36
CA ASP A 72 -10.49 19.32 5.21
C ASP A 72 -9.08 19.75 4.77
N GLY A 73 -8.54 19.13 3.71
CA GLY A 73 -7.21 19.42 3.16
C GLY A 73 -6.06 18.74 3.90
N GLU A 74 -6.34 17.88 4.87
CA GLU A 74 -5.34 17.13 5.63
C GLU A 74 -4.78 15.96 4.79
N ASP A 75 -3.47 15.75 4.91
CA ASP A 75 -2.78 14.65 4.25
C ASP A 75 -3.09 13.31 4.91
N GLY A 76 -3.39 12.31 4.09
CA GLY A 76 -3.71 10.95 4.50
C GLY A 76 -3.22 9.91 3.50
N VAL A 77 -3.44 8.65 3.86
CA VAL A 77 -3.15 7.50 3.00
C VAL A 77 -4.44 6.77 2.68
N ALA A 78 -4.73 6.64 1.39
CA ALA A 78 -5.81 5.79 0.90
C ALA A 78 -5.26 4.40 0.57
N VAL A 79 -6.03 3.35 0.90
CA VAL A 79 -5.68 1.96 0.58
C VAL A 79 -6.67 1.45 -0.47
N GLN A 80 -6.20 1.25 -1.69
CA GLN A 80 -6.99 0.56 -2.72
C GLN A 80 -6.86 -0.95 -2.53
N MET A 81 -7.99 -1.63 -2.35
CA MET A 81 -8.04 -3.08 -2.22
C MET A 81 -9.33 -3.66 -2.77
N CYS A 82 -9.27 -4.91 -3.23
CA CYS A 82 -10.44 -5.64 -3.69
C CYS A 82 -10.38 -7.09 -3.21
N LEU A 83 -11.47 -7.53 -2.58
CA LEU A 83 -11.68 -8.87 -2.07
C LEU A 83 -13.04 -9.36 -2.57
N PRO A 84 -13.28 -10.69 -2.62
CA PRO A 84 -14.63 -11.21 -2.77
C PRO A 84 -15.58 -10.58 -1.74
N ARG A 85 -16.81 -10.26 -2.14
CA ARG A 85 -17.77 -9.50 -1.32
C ARG A 85 -17.85 -9.95 0.14
N PRO A 86 -18.00 -11.24 0.48
CA PRO A 86 -18.09 -11.67 1.87
C PRO A 86 -16.82 -11.41 2.69
N ALA A 87 -15.65 -11.38 2.03
CA ALA A 87 -14.39 -11.05 2.67
C ALA A 87 -14.20 -9.54 2.83
N MET A 88 -14.71 -8.74 1.88
CA MET A 88 -14.72 -7.28 1.98
C MET A 88 -15.60 -6.82 3.15
N ASP A 89 -16.78 -7.41 3.31
CA ASP A 89 -17.70 -7.06 4.40
C ASP A 89 -17.03 -7.28 5.78
N ARG A 90 -16.40 -8.44 5.96
CA ARG A 90 -15.62 -8.75 7.19
C ARG A 90 -14.43 -7.82 7.37
N PHE A 91 -13.72 -7.51 6.29
CA PHE A 91 -12.56 -6.62 6.36
C PHE A 91 -12.96 -5.23 6.86
N VAL A 92 -14.06 -4.66 6.33
CA VAL A 92 -14.57 -3.36 6.79
C VAL A 92 -14.92 -3.40 8.28
N GLU A 93 -15.56 -4.47 8.75
CA GLU A 93 -15.87 -4.63 10.17
C GLU A 93 -14.62 -4.66 11.06
N GLU A 94 -13.59 -5.43 10.67
CA GLU A 94 -12.35 -5.53 11.44
C GLU A 94 -11.55 -4.24 11.45
N ILE A 95 -11.42 -3.56 10.30
CA ILE A 95 -10.77 -2.25 10.24
C ILE A 95 -11.53 -1.21 11.07
N ALA A 96 -12.87 -1.21 11.02
CA ALA A 96 -13.65 -0.30 11.84
C ALA A 96 -13.43 -0.54 13.34
N LYS A 97 -13.20 -1.79 13.78
CA LYS A 97 -12.84 -2.09 15.18
C LYS A 97 -11.46 -1.56 15.53
N LEU A 98 -10.48 -1.69 14.63
CA LEU A 98 -9.10 -1.24 14.83
C LEU A 98 -8.98 0.29 14.84
N LEU A 99 -9.76 0.98 14.00
CA LEU A 99 -9.75 2.43 13.87
C LEU A 99 -10.64 3.14 14.91
N ARG A 100 -11.38 2.40 15.74
CA ARG A 100 -12.11 3.01 16.85
C ARG A 100 -11.11 3.71 17.77
N PRO A 101 -11.32 4.99 18.11
CA PRO A 101 -10.55 5.60 19.16
C PRO A 101 -10.76 4.77 20.44
N PRO A 102 -9.68 4.46 21.18
CA PRO A 102 -9.83 3.71 22.41
C PRO A 102 -10.74 4.46 23.37
N ALA A 103 -11.57 3.74 24.11
CA ALA A 103 -12.44 4.30 25.15
C ALA A 103 -11.63 5.03 26.25
N ASP A 104 -10.32 4.78 26.32
CA ASP A 104 -9.35 5.42 27.19
C ASP A 104 -8.22 6.07 26.35
N PRO A 105 -7.96 7.39 26.49
CA PRO A 105 -6.90 8.09 25.76
C PRO A 105 -5.48 7.53 25.99
N ALA A 106 -5.25 6.70 27.01
CA ALA A 106 -3.95 6.08 27.29
C ALA A 106 -3.58 4.93 26.32
N ALA A 107 -4.52 4.34 25.59
CA ALA A 107 -4.24 3.16 24.75
C ALA A 107 -3.69 3.49 23.35
N ARG A 108 -3.58 4.78 22.98
CA ARG A 108 -2.98 5.21 21.70
C ARG A 108 -1.51 4.82 21.56
N GLN A 109 -0.77 4.75 22.67
CA GLN A 109 0.66 4.39 22.68
C GLN A 109 0.92 2.91 22.31
N GLN A 110 -0.10 2.04 22.36
CA GLN A 110 0.07 0.60 22.12
C GLN A 110 0.02 0.23 20.62
N LEU A 111 -0.68 1.02 19.79
CA LEU A 111 -0.82 0.74 18.35
C LEU A 111 0.45 1.09 17.55
N ASP A 112 1.21 2.10 18.01
CA ASP A 112 2.50 2.50 17.43
C ASP A 112 3.63 1.47 17.68
N VAL A 113 3.36 0.44 18.48
CA VAL A 113 4.36 -0.54 18.96
C VAL A 113 4.17 -1.93 18.35
N LEU A 114 3.28 -2.10 17.36
CA LEU A 114 3.23 -3.39 16.64
C LEU A 114 4.57 -3.63 15.95
N PRO A 115 5.33 -4.68 16.33
CA PRO A 115 6.64 -4.90 15.78
C PRO A 115 6.50 -5.30 14.31
N VAL A 116 6.87 -4.40 13.40
CA VAL A 116 7.24 -4.76 12.02
C VAL A 116 8.44 -5.70 12.15
N THR A 117 8.15 -7.00 12.22
CA THR A 117 9.17 -8.03 12.30
C THR A 117 9.81 -8.13 10.92
N ARG A 118 10.83 -7.28 10.67
CA ARG A 118 11.79 -7.53 9.60
C ARG A 118 12.53 -8.80 9.99
N ARG A 119 12.12 -9.94 9.45
CA ARG A 119 13.02 -11.10 9.40
C ARG A 119 14.14 -10.72 8.43
N SER A 120 15.25 -10.28 8.99
CA SER A 120 16.55 -10.29 8.33
C SER A 120 16.86 -11.73 7.96
N SER A 121 16.78 -12.05 6.67
CA SER A 121 17.38 -13.26 6.12
C SER A 121 18.80 -12.92 5.65
N LEU A 122 19.74 -13.71 6.16
CA LEU A 122 21.16 -13.75 5.80
C LEU A 122 21.37 -13.96 4.29
#